data_AF-A0A925N158-F1
#
_entry.id   AF-A0A925N158-F1
#
_cell.length_a   1.000
_cell.length_b   1.000
_cell.length_c   1.000
_cell.angle_alpha   90.00
_cell.angle_beta   90.00
_cell.angle_gamma   90.00
#
_symmetry.space_group_name_H-M   'P 1'
#
loop_
_entity.id
_entity.type
_entity.pdbx_description
1 polymer ?
#
loop_
_entity_poly.entity_id
_entity_poly.type
_entity_poly.pdbx_seq_one_letter_code
_entity_poly.pdbx_strand_id
1 'polypeptide(L)'
;MAIVSTNEARSYDTIDSICMGLEPLGDTLGVVVNLQSGVARSGDELEILSRNCQLQPGDRAMLQRNRQIDVISPQIRAQHRVNQVRSQEGQDRSAEQAESMRVLEATTPEM
;
A
#
# COMPACT_ATOMS: atom_id res chain seq x y z
N MET A 1 8.91 -10.47 -10.98
CA MET A 1 7.89 -9.65 -10.28
C MET A 1 6.66 -10.53 -10.13
N ALA A 2 6.05 -10.54 -8.95
CA ALA A 2 4.83 -11.31 -8.68
C ALA A 2 3.73 -10.38 -8.19
N ILE A 3 2.50 -10.64 -8.65
CA ILE A 3 1.30 -9.90 -8.26
C ILE A 3 0.48 -10.82 -7.35
N VAL A 4 0.14 -10.35 -6.17
CA VAL A 4 -0.69 -11.08 -5.21
C VAL A 4 -2.15 -10.63 -5.31
N SER A 5 -3.07 -11.56 -5.06
CA SER A 5 -4.52 -11.33 -5.19
C SER A 5 -5.14 -10.59 -4.01
N THR A 6 -4.41 -10.41 -2.90
CA THR A 6 -4.86 -9.68 -1.72
C THR A 6 -3.78 -8.72 -1.22
N ASN A 7 -4.19 -7.66 -0.52
CA ASN A 7 -3.25 -6.69 0.04
C ASN A 7 -2.39 -7.28 1.15
N GLU A 8 -2.95 -8.19 1.95
CA GLU A 8 -2.31 -8.82 3.10
C GLU A 8 -1.19 -9.78 2.66
N ALA A 9 -1.33 -10.38 1.49
CA ALA A 9 -0.30 -11.22 0.87
C ALA A 9 0.90 -10.40 0.37
N ARG A 10 0.82 -9.05 0.34
CA ARG A 10 1.97 -8.17 0.10
C ARG A 10 2.76 -8.01 1.40
N SER A 11 3.37 -9.11 1.86
CA SER A 11 4.07 -9.21 3.15
C SER A 11 5.48 -9.79 3.03
N TYR A 12 6.32 -9.56 4.03
CA TYR A 12 7.63 -10.19 4.11
C TYR A 12 7.52 -11.72 4.28
N ASP A 13 6.51 -12.22 4.99
CA ASP A 13 6.25 -13.66 5.14
C ASP A 13 6.00 -14.35 3.79
N THR A 14 5.32 -13.65 2.87
CA THR A 14 5.10 -14.14 1.51
C THR A 14 6.41 -14.15 0.73
N ILE A 15 7.26 -13.13 0.89
CA ILE A 15 8.61 -13.12 0.31
C ILE A 15 9.44 -14.28 0.88
N ASP A 16 9.41 -14.51 2.18
CA ASP A 16 10.14 -15.61 2.83
C ASP A 16 9.71 -16.96 2.29
N SER A 17 8.40 -17.16 2.12
CA SER A 17 7.85 -18.39 1.53
C SER A 17 8.35 -18.61 0.10
N ILE A 18 8.42 -17.54 -0.71
CA ILE A 18 8.99 -17.60 -2.06
C ILE A 18 10.49 -17.90 -2.00
N CYS A 19 11.24 -17.23 -1.13
CA CYS A 19 12.68 -17.44 -0.98
C CYS A 19 13.03 -18.87 -0.56
N MET A 20 12.28 -19.45 0.40
CA MET A 20 12.41 -20.85 0.79
C MET A 20 12.07 -21.80 -0.37
N GLY A 21 11.02 -21.51 -1.16
CA GLY A 21 10.68 -22.31 -2.33
C GLY A 21 11.74 -22.28 -3.44
N LEU A 22 12.57 -21.23 -3.48
CA LEU A 22 13.65 -21.06 -4.47
C LEU A 22 15.00 -21.59 -3.97
N GLU A 23 15.14 -21.92 -2.69
CA GLU A 23 16.37 -22.47 -2.09
C GLU A 23 16.92 -23.71 -2.82
N PRO A 24 16.09 -24.68 -3.29
CA PRO A 24 16.57 -25.85 -4.01
C PRO A 24 17.21 -25.56 -5.36
N LEU A 25 16.96 -24.38 -5.94
CA LEU A 25 17.53 -23.99 -7.23
C LEU A 25 19.02 -23.61 -7.13
N GLY A 26 19.54 -23.50 -5.91
CA GLY A 26 20.93 -23.17 -5.65
C GLY A 26 21.25 -21.71 -5.96
N ASP A 27 22.32 -21.24 -5.31
CA ASP A 27 22.91 -19.92 -5.46
C ASP A 27 21.91 -18.76 -5.62
N THR A 28 21.17 -18.48 -4.54
CA THR A 28 20.23 -17.35 -4.46
C THR A 28 20.92 -15.99 -4.37
N LEU A 29 22.24 -15.88 -4.64
CA LEU A 29 23.09 -14.69 -4.41
C LEU A 29 22.57 -13.42 -5.09
N GLY A 30 21.64 -13.52 -6.04
CA GLY A 30 21.08 -12.38 -6.76
C GLY A 30 19.56 -12.29 -6.82
N VAL A 31 18.80 -13.16 -6.14
CA VAL A 31 17.33 -13.17 -6.31
C VAL A 31 16.69 -12.06 -5.48
N VAL A 32 16.10 -11.09 -6.19
CA VAL A 32 15.29 -10.02 -5.60
C VAL A 32 13.82 -10.30 -5.91
N VAL A 33 13.05 -10.61 -4.88
CA VAL A 33 11.61 -10.77 -4.97
C VAL A 33 10.98 -9.39 -4.90
N ASN A 34 10.02 -9.14 -5.79
CA ASN A 34 9.24 -7.91 -5.86
C ASN A 34 7.77 -8.30 -5.85
N LEU A 35 7.05 -7.93 -4.80
CA LEU A 35 5.62 -8.18 -4.61
C LEU A 35 4.82 -6.89 -4.78
N GLN A 36 3.75 -6.99 -5.57
CA GLN A 36 2.77 -5.93 -5.76
C GLN A 36 1.36 -6.48 -5.47
N SER A 37 0.50 -5.69 -4.85
CA SER A 37 -0.91 -6.06 -4.74
C SER A 37 -1.67 -5.76 -6.03
N GLY A 38 -2.39 -6.75 -6.56
CA GLY A 38 -3.26 -6.60 -7.72
C GLY A 38 -4.62 -5.98 -7.39
N VAL A 39 -4.96 -5.84 -6.11
CA VAL A 39 -6.26 -5.30 -5.63
C VAL A 39 -6.10 -3.97 -4.90
N ALA A 40 -4.93 -3.32 -5.04
CA ALA A 40 -4.62 -2.05 -4.40
C ALA A 40 -5.64 -0.96 -4.76
N ARG A 41 -6.22 -0.33 -3.74
CA ARG A 41 -7.18 0.79 -3.87
C ARG A 41 -6.61 2.12 -3.42
N SER A 42 -5.46 2.11 -2.76
CA SER A 42 -4.74 3.30 -2.31
C SER A 42 -3.31 3.34 -2.85
N GLY A 43 -2.70 4.52 -2.88
CA GLY A 43 -1.31 4.69 -3.32
C GLY A 43 -0.30 3.91 -2.46
N ASP A 44 -0.64 3.66 -1.20
CA ASP A 44 0.17 2.88 -0.26
C ASP A 44 0.11 1.38 -0.55
N GLU A 45 -1.04 0.89 -1.00
CA GLU A 45 -1.21 -0.50 -1.41
C GLU A 45 -0.55 -0.82 -2.77
N LEU A 46 -0.34 0.20 -3.60
CA LEU A 46 0.38 0.09 -4.87
C LEU A 46 1.90 0.00 -4.72
N GLU A 47 2.43 0.29 -3.52
CA GLU A 47 3.86 0.25 -3.25
C GLU A 47 4.41 -1.18 -3.39
N ILE A 48 5.49 -1.32 -4.15
CA ILE A 48 6.15 -2.61 -4.31
C ILE A 48 6.98 -2.95 -3.08
N LEU A 49 6.72 -4.12 -2.50
CA LEU A 49 7.56 -4.69 -1.45
C LEU A 49 8.70 -5.49 -2.10
N SER A 50 9.95 -5.14 -1.78
CA SER A 50 11.13 -5.73 -2.41
C SER A 50 12.16 -6.19 -1.39
N ARG A 51 12.76 -7.37 -1.61
CA ARG A 51 13.85 -7.89 -0.77
C ARG A 51 14.72 -8.91 -1.53
N ASN A 52 16.00 -8.92 -1.21
CA ASN A 52 16.93 -9.97 -1.62
C ASN A 52 16.79 -11.18 -0.67
N CYS A 53 16.62 -12.38 -1.23
CA CYS A 53 16.38 -13.60 -0.47
C CYS A 53 17.50 -14.02 0.50
N GLN A 54 18.71 -13.45 0.39
CA GLN A 54 19.83 -13.74 1.29
C GLN A 54 19.99 -12.75 2.45
N LEU A 55 19.23 -11.65 2.44
CA LEU A 55 19.37 -10.59 3.42
C LEU A 55 18.24 -10.66 4.43
N GLN A 56 18.48 -10.22 5.65
CA GLN A 56 17.41 -10.05 6.64
C GLN A 56 16.41 -8.99 6.15
N PRO A 57 15.17 -9.00 6.66
CA PRO A 57 14.21 -7.93 6.38
C PRO A 57 14.81 -6.56 6.71
N GLY A 58 14.85 -5.65 5.72
CA GLY A 58 15.44 -4.31 5.86
C GLY A 58 16.91 -4.20 5.44
N ASP A 59 17.64 -5.31 5.34
CA ASP A 59 19.02 -5.31 4.87
C ASP A 59 19.09 -5.21 3.34
N ARG A 60 20.11 -4.47 2.86
CA ARG A 60 20.44 -4.34 1.44
C ARG A 60 21.89 -4.73 1.22
N ALA A 61 22.16 -5.44 0.13
CA ALA A 61 23.51 -5.83 -0.22
C ALA A 61 24.29 -4.56 -0.57
N MET A 62 25.50 -4.44 -0.03
CA MET A 62 26.39 -3.35 -0.40
C MET A 62 26.58 -3.35 -1.92
N LEU A 63 26.46 -2.18 -2.55
CA LEU A 63 26.53 -1.96 -4.01
C LEU A 63 25.32 -2.43 -4.83
N GLN A 64 24.25 -2.94 -4.21
CA GLN A 64 23.01 -3.20 -4.95
C GLN A 64 22.41 -1.87 -5.43
N ARG A 65 22.33 -1.70 -6.77
CA ARG A 65 21.62 -0.54 -7.35
C ARG A 65 20.18 -0.55 -6.88
N ASN A 66 19.74 0.56 -6.30
CA ASN A 66 18.34 0.79 -5.98
C ASN A 66 17.56 0.91 -7.31
N ARG A 67 16.96 -0.19 -7.76
CA ARG A 67 16.08 -0.17 -8.93
C ARG A 67 14.74 0.36 -8.45
N GLN A 68 14.42 1.58 -8.88
CA GLN A 68 13.09 2.14 -8.68
C GLN A 68 12.14 1.41 -9.65
N ILE A 69 11.43 0.42 -9.12
CA ILE A 69 10.47 -0.39 -9.89
C ILE A 69 9.06 0.21 -9.78
N ASP A 70 8.82 1.02 -8.75
CA ASP A 70 7.57 1.77 -8.63
C ASP A 70 7.45 2.83 -9.73
N VAL A 71 6.33 2.79 -10.45
CA VAL A 71 5.98 3.77 -11.49
C VAL A 71 5.63 5.13 -10.88
N ILE A 72 5.14 5.15 -9.63
CA ILE A 72 4.73 6.36 -8.91
C ILE A 72 5.79 6.74 -7.88
N SER A 73 6.28 7.97 -7.94
CA SER A 73 7.29 8.48 -7.01
C SER A 73 6.75 8.59 -5.57
N PRO A 74 7.60 8.42 -4.55
CA PRO A 74 7.18 8.50 -3.14
C PRO A 74 6.49 9.82 -2.78
N GLN A 75 6.93 10.93 -3.37
CA GLN A 75 6.36 12.27 -3.15
C GLN A 75 4.91 12.35 -3.64
N ILE A 76 4.62 11.77 -4.80
CA ILE A 76 3.27 11.72 -5.35
C ILE A 76 2.38 10.80 -4.52
N ARG A 77 2.90 9.66 -4.04
CA ARG A 77 2.17 8.79 -3.10
C ARG A 77 1.80 9.51 -1.81
N ALA A 78 2.74 10.24 -1.22
CA ALA A 78 2.51 11.03 -0.01
C ALA A 78 1.44 12.11 -0.23
N GLN A 79 1.46 12.80 -1.38
CA GLN A 79 0.44 13.79 -1.72
C GLN A 79 -0.94 13.14 -1.89
N HIS A 80 -1.02 11.98 -2.54
CA HIS A 80 -2.27 11.23 -2.65
C HIS A 80 -2.83 10.80 -1.29
N ARG A 81 -1.98 10.39 -0.34
CA ARG A 81 -2.38 10.08 1.03
C ARG A 81 -3.04 11.27 1.72
N VAL A 82 -2.39 12.44 1.67
CA VAL A 82 -2.94 13.68 2.25
C VAL A 82 -4.28 14.05 1.60
N ASN A 83 -4.40 13.88 0.29
CA ASN A 83 -5.63 14.19 -0.42
C ASN A 83 -6.77 13.22 -0.08
N GLN A 84 -6.48 11.93 0.12
CA GLN A 84 -7.47 10.94 0.52
C GLN A 84 -8.01 11.22 1.93
N VAL A 85 -7.13 11.52 2.89
CA VAL A 85 -7.54 11.87 4.27
C VAL A 85 -8.43 13.12 4.25
N ARG A 86 -8.03 14.18 3.55
CA ARG A 86 -8.86 15.40 3.41
C ARG A 86 -10.21 15.15 2.74
N SER A 87 -10.26 14.23 1.78
CA SER A 87 -11.52 13.89 1.10
C SER A 87 -12.46 13.13 2.03
N GLN A 88 -11.95 12.22 2.87
CA GLN A 88 -12.72 11.52 3.90
C GLN A 88 -13.24 12.50 4.95
N GLU A 89 -12.39 13.39 5.48
CA GLU A 89 -12.81 14.42 6.44
C GLU A 89 -13.88 15.36 5.87
N GLY A 90 -13.80 15.69 4.58
CA GLY A 90 -14.81 16.48 3.88
C GLY A 90 -16.14 15.74 3.72
N GLN A 91 -16.10 14.43 3.44
CA GLN A 91 -17.28 13.58 3.36
C GLN A 91 -17.96 13.44 4.72
N ASP A 92 -17.20 13.18 5.78
CA ASP A 92 -17.74 13.06 7.15
C ASP A 92 -18.42 14.36 7.59
N ARG A 93 -17.79 15.51 7.36
CA ARG A 93 -18.39 16.82 7.65
C ARG A 93 -19.65 17.09 6.84
N SER A 94 -19.71 16.65 5.59
CA SER A 94 -20.90 16.81 4.76
C SER A 94 -22.06 15.92 5.25
N ALA A 95 -21.75 14.73 5.77
CA ALA A 95 -22.74 13.84 6.37
C ALA A 95 -23.28 14.41 7.69
N GLU A 96 -22.41 14.93 8.56
CA GLU A 96 -22.80 15.60 9.81
C GLU A 96 -23.65 16.85 9.55
N GLN A 97 -23.32 17.64 8.52
CA GLN A 97 -24.12 18.80 8.11
C GLN A 97 -25.49 18.41 7.58
N ALA A 98 -25.58 17.35 6.77
CA ALA A 98 -26.86 16.85 6.27
C ALA A 98 -27.75 16.32 7.41
N GLU A 99 -27.16 15.67 8.40
CA GLU A 99 -27.89 15.21 9.60
C GLU A 99 -28.34 16.39 10.47
N SER A 100 -27.47 17.37 10.69
CA SER A 100 -27.82 18.60 11.41
C SER A 100 -28.96 19.37 10.74
N MET A 101 -28.95 19.44 9.40
CA MET A 101 -30.00 20.10 8.61
C MET A 101 -31.34 19.38 8.73
N ARG A 102 -31.36 18.03 8.72
CA ARG A 102 -32.59 17.27 8.99
C ARG A 102 -33.15 17.52 10.38
N VAL A 103 -32.30 17.63 11.41
CA VAL A 103 -32.76 17.92 12.77
C VAL A 103 -33.36 19.33 12.86
N LEU A 104 -32.76 20.31 12.20
CA LEU A 104 -33.30 21.67 12.10
C LEU A 104 -34.67 21.68 11.40
N GLU A 105 -34.81 20.99 10.26
CA GLU A 105 -36.10 20.88 9.55
C GLU A 105 -37.17 20.18 10.40
N ALA A 106 -36.81 19.11 11.10
CA ALA A 106 -37.75 18.36 11.95
C ALA A 106 -38.18 19.12 13.23
N THR A 107 -37.40 20.10 13.66
CA THR A 107 -37.67 20.90 14.87
C THR A 107 -38.24 22.28 14.58
N THR A 108 -38.32 22.68 13.32
CA THR A 108 -38.91 23.97 12.92
C THR A 108 -40.44 23.80 12.83
N PRO A 109 -41.24 24.46 13.68
CA PRO A 109 -42.69 24.42 13.57
C PRO A 109 -43.11 25.20 12.31
N GLU A 110 -43.93 24.59 11.45
CA GLU A 110 -44.56 25.32 10.34
C GLU A 110 -45.45 26.44 10.93
N MET A 111 -45.17 27.69 10.54
CA MET A 111 -46.04 28.85 10.79
C MET A 111 -46.98 29.07 9.61
#